data_AF-A0A920V9Q6-F1
#
_entry.id   AF-A0A920V9Q6-F1
#
_cell.length_a   1.000
_cell.length_b   1.000
_cell.length_c   1.000
_cell.angle_alpha   90.00
_cell.angle_beta   90.00
_cell.angle_gamma   90.00
#
_symmetry.space_group_name_H-M   'P 1'
#
loop_
_entity.id
_entity.type
_entity.pdbx_description
1 polymer ?
#
loop_
_entity_poly.entity_id
_entity_poly.type
_entity_poly.pdbx_seq_one_letter_code
_entity_poly.pdbx_strand_id
1 'polypeptide(L)'
;MWPWRDWVIRAFNDNMPFDRFALEQLAGDLLPDATIAQRVATGFNRNHSIQSEGGVINEEYRVETVVDRVETTTAVFLGLTFGCARCHDHKYDPISQREFYEFYALFNNVPETAHVGNADKLADNPFVKVPSVAQRKQMEWHRAEIAEREKKIGGGGAAKDSAKGIGGAWASAADGDDHGRVEPGPGKTFVLIVGSTISQAPSRSAPGCRPRLVNGPPVRRATDSAWPSGLSVGGTR
;
A
#
# COMPACT_ATOMS: atom_id res chain seq x y z
N MET A 1 -2.13 -7.57 15.83
CA MET A 1 -1.72 -6.38 16.60
C MET A 1 -0.85 -6.59 17.84
N TRP A 2 -0.51 -7.83 18.23
CA TRP A 2 0.33 -8.07 19.43
C TRP A 2 1.72 -7.42 19.41
N PRO A 3 2.45 -7.26 18.27
CA PRO A 3 3.76 -6.63 18.29
C PRO A 3 3.72 -5.14 18.67
N TRP A 4 2.65 -4.43 18.26
CA TRP A 4 2.44 -3.04 18.63
C TRP A 4 2.19 -2.90 20.14
N ARG A 5 1.29 -3.71 20.70
CA ARG A 5 1.05 -3.76 22.16
C ARG A 5 2.34 -4.04 22.93
N ASP A 6 3.12 -5.02 22.50
CA ASP A 6 4.38 -5.38 23.17
C ASP A 6 5.45 -4.29 22.99
N TRP A 7 5.37 -3.49 21.92
CA TRP A 7 6.19 -2.28 21.78
C TRP A 7 5.77 -1.22 22.79
N VAL A 8 4.46 -0.94 22.94
CA VAL A 8 3.94 0.05 23.90
C VAL A 8 4.35 -0.31 25.32
N ILE A 9 4.14 -1.57 25.75
CA ILE A 9 4.52 -2.05 27.08
C ILE A 9 6.01 -1.83 27.34
N ARG A 10 6.86 -2.15 26.37
CA ARG A 10 8.31 -1.93 26.50
C ARG A 10 8.67 -0.46 26.55
N ALA A 11 8.06 0.39 25.72
CA ALA A 11 8.32 1.82 25.74
C ALA A 11 8.03 2.44 27.12
N PHE A 12 6.93 2.04 27.78
CA PHE A 12 6.64 2.45 29.15
C PHE A 12 7.63 1.86 30.16
N ASN A 13 7.94 0.57 30.08
CA ASN A 13 8.87 -0.09 31.00
C ASN A 13 10.30 0.46 30.90
N ASP A 14 10.72 0.87 29.71
CA ASP A 14 12.03 1.45 29.42
C ASP A 14 12.07 2.96 29.73
N ASN A 15 10.97 3.52 30.25
CA ASN A 15 10.79 4.95 30.56
C ASN A 15 11.13 5.84 29.35
N MET A 16 10.62 5.47 28.17
CA MET A 16 10.84 6.21 26.93
C MET A 16 10.34 7.65 27.07
N PRO A 17 11.14 8.67 26.68
CA PRO A 17 10.69 10.04 26.62
C PRO A 17 9.43 10.21 25.76
N PHE A 18 8.48 11.02 26.24
CA PHE A 18 7.16 11.15 25.61
C PHE A 18 7.22 11.71 24.18
N ASP A 19 8.12 12.66 23.92
CA ASP A 19 8.38 13.21 22.59
C ASP A 19 8.76 12.10 21.59
N ARG A 20 9.65 11.20 22.00
CA ARG A 20 10.02 10.03 21.20
C ARG A 20 8.88 9.04 21.05
N PHE A 21 8.14 8.77 22.13
CA PHE A 21 6.98 7.88 22.11
C PHE A 21 5.93 8.36 21.10
N ALA A 22 5.57 9.64 21.16
CA ALA A 22 4.60 10.24 20.24
C ALA A 22 5.12 10.22 18.79
N LEU A 23 6.38 10.60 18.56
CA LEU A 23 6.99 10.59 17.24
C LEU A 23 6.97 9.19 16.61
N GLU A 24 7.40 8.15 17.34
CA GLU A 24 7.46 6.79 16.80
C GLU A 24 6.04 6.22 16.53
N GLN A 25 5.05 6.55 17.36
CA GLN A 25 3.66 6.13 17.12
C GLN A 25 3.01 6.84 15.91
N LEU A 26 3.28 8.13 15.71
CA LEU A 26 2.68 8.90 14.62
C LEU A 26 3.40 8.70 13.28
N ALA A 27 4.72 8.58 13.29
CA ALA A 27 5.55 8.63 12.07
C ALA A 27 6.83 7.78 12.14
N GLY A 28 6.89 6.76 13.00
CA GLY A 28 8.08 5.91 13.18
C GLY A 28 8.57 5.21 11.90
N ASP A 29 7.68 4.88 10.97
CA ASP A 29 8.01 4.31 9.66
C ASP A 29 8.60 5.33 8.67
N LEU A 30 8.36 6.62 8.88
CA LEU A 30 8.89 7.73 8.09
C LEU A 30 10.28 8.21 8.57
N LEU A 31 10.79 7.66 9.68
CA LEU A 31 12.13 7.97 10.16
C LEU A 31 13.20 7.43 9.21
N PRO A 32 14.34 8.14 9.04
CA PRO A 32 15.46 7.63 8.27
C PRO A 32 15.96 6.31 8.87
N ASP A 33 16.18 5.31 8.02
CA ASP A 33 16.60 3.96 8.43
C ASP A 33 15.72 3.33 9.52
N ALA A 34 14.40 3.60 9.48
CA ALA A 34 13.44 3.14 10.47
C ALA A 34 13.59 1.66 10.83
N THR A 35 13.89 1.41 12.11
CA THR A 35 14.01 0.06 12.66
C THR A 35 12.68 -0.68 12.59
N ILE A 36 12.71 -2.02 12.70
CA ILE A 36 11.48 -2.82 12.79
C ILE A 36 10.61 -2.36 13.98
N ALA A 37 11.23 -1.99 15.10
CA ALA A 37 10.52 -1.50 16.28
C ALA A 37 9.78 -0.18 16.00
N GLN A 38 10.42 0.77 15.33
CA GLN A 38 9.81 2.05 14.94
C GLN A 38 8.67 1.87 13.93
N ARG A 39 8.85 0.98 12.94
CA ARG A 39 7.77 0.62 12.01
C ARG A 39 6.59 -0.05 12.72
N VAL A 40 6.87 -0.86 13.75
CA VAL A 40 5.83 -1.48 14.59
C VAL A 40 5.12 -0.44 15.44
N ALA A 41 5.82 0.59 15.94
CA ALA A 41 5.24 1.68 16.71
C ALA A 41 4.16 2.43 15.90
N THR A 42 4.41 2.67 14.61
CA THR A 42 3.42 3.29 13.70
C THR A 42 2.18 2.43 13.46
N GLY A 43 2.16 1.19 13.97
CA GLY A 43 0.95 0.38 14.10
C GLY A 43 -0.20 1.07 14.83
N PHE A 44 0.05 2.13 15.61
CA PHE A 44 -0.97 3.03 16.16
C PHE A 44 -2.00 3.46 15.11
N ASN A 45 -1.53 3.93 13.95
CA ASN A 45 -2.36 4.37 12.83
C ASN A 45 -3.10 3.21 12.13
N ARG A 46 -2.93 1.97 12.58
CA ARG A 46 -3.52 0.77 11.97
C ARG A 46 -4.43 0.01 12.93
N ASN A 47 -4.60 0.51 14.15
CA ASN A 47 -5.44 -0.09 15.20
C ASN A 47 -6.95 0.18 15.01
N HIS A 48 -7.33 0.79 13.89
CA HIS A 48 -8.70 1.03 13.50
C HIS A 48 -9.48 -0.28 13.28
N SER A 49 -10.80 -0.16 13.25
CA SER A 49 -11.70 -1.31 13.09
C SER A 49 -11.47 -1.98 11.74
N ILE A 50 -11.02 -3.23 11.77
CA ILE A 50 -10.83 -4.04 10.57
C ILE A 50 -12.15 -4.74 10.23
N GLN A 51 -12.61 -4.56 8.99
CA GLN A 51 -13.79 -5.25 8.48
C GLN A 51 -13.43 -6.35 7.48
N SER A 52 -14.07 -7.51 7.67
CA SER A 52 -13.95 -8.68 6.80
C SER A 52 -15.30 -9.20 6.31
N GLU A 53 -16.37 -8.42 6.51
CA GLU A 53 -17.72 -8.79 6.09
C GLU A 53 -17.87 -8.66 4.56
N GLY A 54 -18.49 -9.66 3.94
CA GLY A 54 -18.83 -9.61 2.52
C GLY A 54 -19.95 -8.60 2.28
N GLY A 55 -19.62 -7.44 1.72
CA GLY A 55 -20.58 -6.37 1.44
C GLY A 55 -20.11 -4.97 1.85
N VAL A 56 -18.98 -4.88 2.55
CA VAL A 56 -18.36 -3.60 2.90
C VAL A 56 -18.09 -2.73 1.67
N ILE A 57 -18.48 -1.45 1.76
CA ILE A 57 -18.18 -0.45 0.74
C ILE A 57 -16.78 0.09 1.01
N ASN A 58 -15.85 -0.16 0.09
CA ASN A 58 -14.44 0.23 0.27
C ASN A 58 -14.27 1.73 0.58
N GLU A 59 -15.06 2.59 -0.05
CA GLU A 59 -14.97 4.03 0.18
C GLU A 59 -15.46 4.43 1.57
N GLU A 60 -16.53 3.82 2.07
CA GLU A 60 -17.01 4.04 3.44
C GLU A 60 -15.96 3.58 4.46
N TYR A 61 -15.43 2.37 4.27
CA TYR A 61 -14.36 1.84 5.12
C TYR A 61 -13.14 2.75 5.17
N ARG A 62 -12.70 3.24 4.02
CA ARG A 62 -11.56 4.16 3.90
C ARG A 62 -11.84 5.46 4.67
N VAL A 63 -13.02 6.05 4.50
CA VAL A 63 -13.40 7.28 5.20
C VAL A 63 -13.46 7.08 6.71
N GLU A 64 -14.16 6.05 7.19
CA GLU A 64 -14.25 5.77 8.63
C GLU A 64 -12.89 5.47 9.26
N THR A 65 -12.04 4.76 8.55
CA THR A 65 -10.67 4.48 9.00
C THR A 65 -9.85 5.76 9.18
N VAL A 66 -9.98 6.72 8.27
CA VAL A 66 -9.27 8.00 8.38
C VAL A 66 -9.89 8.86 9.49
N VAL A 67 -11.22 8.85 9.65
CA VAL A 67 -11.88 9.52 10.79
C VAL A 67 -11.40 8.96 12.12
N ASP A 68 -11.33 7.63 12.27
CA ASP A 68 -10.86 6.98 13.50
C ASP A 68 -9.43 7.40 13.85
N ARG A 69 -8.54 7.55 12.85
CA ARG A 69 -7.20 8.10 13.08
C ARG A 69 -7.21 9.55 13.55
N VAL A 70 -8.05 10.39 12.97
CA VAL A 70 -8.20 11.79 13.37
C VAL A 70 -8.64 11.87 14.82
N GLU A 71 -9.73 11.17 15.17
CA GLU A 71 -10.30 11.17 16.51
C GLU A 71 -9.33 10.57 17.53
N THR A 72 -8.73 9.42 17.22
CA THR A 72 -7.78 8.75 18.13
C THR A 72 -6.51 9.59 18.34
N THR A 73 -5.96 10.18 17.27
CA THR A 73 -4.74 11.01 17.38
C THR A 73 -5.00 12.26 18.22
N THR A 74 -6.10 12.95 17.94
CA THR A 74 -6.45 14.20 18.63
C THR A 74 -6.80 13.95 20.09
N ALA A 75 -7.51 12.86 20.40
CA ALA A 75 -7.80 12.47 21.76
C ALA A 75 -6.54 12.08 22.54
N VAL A 76 -5.68 11.23 21.96
CA VAL A 76 -4.51 10.66 22.67
C VAL A 76 -3.38 11.67 22.83
N PHE A 77 -3.06 12.43 21.78
CA PHE A 77 -1.85 13.28 21.77
C PHE A 77 -2.14 14.77 21.97
N LEU A 78 -3.34 15.24 21.63
CA LEU A 78 -3.72 16.65 21.80
C LEU A 78 -4.66 16.87 22.99
N GLY A 79 -5.30 15.81 23.49
CA GLY A 79 -6.31 15.92 24.55
C GLY A 79 -7.59 16.63 24.09
N LEU A 80 -7.90 16.60 22.78
CA LEU A 80 -9.02 17.32 22.17
C LEU A 80 -10.08 16.35 21.64
N THR A 81 -11.36 16.75 21.74
CA THR A 81 -12.50 15.94 21.27
C THR A 81 -12.94 16.35 19.87
N PHE A 82 -12.14 16.04 18.84
CA PHE A 82 -12.43 16.45 17.46
C PHE A 82 -13.71 15.83 16.87
N GLY A 83 -14.23 14.74 17.42
CA GLY A 83 -15.32 13.97 16.80
C GLY A 83 -16.59 14.78 16.49
N CYS A 84 -16.97 15.77 17.31
CA CYS A 84 -18.13 16.62 17.01
C CYS A 84 -17.91 17.48 15.76
N ALA A 85 -16.66 17.91 15.52
CA ALA A 85 -16.28 18.76 14.39
C ALA A 85 -16.49 18.07 13.03
N ARG A 86 -16.68 16.74 13.01
CA ARG A 86 -16.96 15.97 11.80
C ARG A 86 -18.19 16.49 11.04
N CYS A 87 -19.28 16.78 11.75
CA CYS A 87 -20.57 17.07 11.14
C CYS A 87 -20.98 18.55 11.23
N HIS A 88 -20.44 19.28 12.20
CA HIS A 88 -20.71 20.69 12.45
C HIS A 88 -19.54 21.29 13.23
N ASP A 89 -19.43 22.62 13.34
CA ASP A 89 -18.40 23.22 14.20
C ASP A 89 -18.51 22.71 15.65
N HIS A 90 -17.38 22.45 16.28
CA HIS A 90 -17.34 21.86 17.62
C HIS A 90 -18.08 22.76 18.62
N LYS A 91 -18.86 22.15 19.52
CA LYS A 91 -19.81 22.88 20.38
C LYS A 91 -19.16 23.83 21.38
N TYR A 92 -18.01 23.42 21.93
CA TYR A 92 -17.36 24.13 23.05
C TYR A 92 -16.00 24.68 22.65
N ASP A 93 -15.15 23.84 22.07
CA ASP A 93 -13.85 24.24 21.54
C ASP A 93 -13.96 24.99 20.20
N PRO A 94 -13.07 25.96 19.92
CA PRO A 94 -13.06 26.75 18.70
C PRO A 94 -12.45 25.96 17.53
N ILE A 95 -13.05 24.81 17.20
CA ILE A 95 -12.63 23.94 16.10
C ILE A 95 -13.77 23.89 15.09
N SER A 96 -13.53 24.44 13.90
CA SER A 96 -14.49 24.38 12.80
C SER A 96 -14.51 23.02 12.13
N GLN A 97 -15.63 22.71 11.46
CA GLN A 97 -15.73 21.52 10.61
C GLN A 97 -14.65 21.52 9.52
N ARG A 98 -14.31 22.71 8.99
CA ARG A 98 -13.25 22.84 8.00
C ARG A 98 -11.90 22.36 8.54
N GLU A 99 -11.55 22.76 9.75
CA GLU A 99 -10.29 22.33 10.38
C GLU A 99 -10.25 20.83 10.65
N PHE A 100 -11.40 20.21 10.97
CA PHE A 100 -11.50 18.75 11.05
C PHE A 100 -11.09 18.07 9.73
N TYR A 101 -11.62 18.56 8.60
CA TYR A 101 -11.30 17.98 7.29
C TYR A 101 -9.91 18.38 6.77
N GLU A 102 -9.36 19.52 7.18
CA GLU A 102 -7.96 19.88 6.94
C GLU A 102 -7.02 18.90 7.68
N PHE A 103 -7.32 18.55 8.93
CA PHE A 103 -6.57 17.56 9.69
C PHE A 103 -6.76 16.12 9.15
N TYR A 104 -7.98 15.77 8.73
CA TYR A 104 -8.29 14.52 8.02
C TYR A 104 -7.37 14.33 6.80
N ALA A 105 -7.07 15.40 6.07
CA ALA A 105 -6.23 15.34 4.87
C ALA A 105 -4.82 14.80 5.15
N LEU A 106 -4.30 14.96 6.37
CA LEU A 106 -2.99 14.43 6.78
C LEU A 106 -2.97 12.90 6.75
N PHE A 107 -4.05 12.27 7.18
CA PHE A 107 -4.17 10.81 7.25
C PHE A 107 -4.76 10.18 5.98
N ASN A 108 -5.33 10.99 5.10
CA ASN A 108 -5.99 10.58 3.86
C ASN A 108 -5.02 10.25 2.71
N ASN A 109 -3.86 9.66 3.01
CA ASN A 109 -2.81 9.37 2.03
C ASN A 109 -2.52 7.87 1.86
N VAL A 110 -3.28 7.02 2.54
CA VAL A 110 -3.11 5.56 2.51
C VAL A 110 -4.23 4.94 1.66
N PRO A 111 -3.91 4.17 0.60
CA PRO A 111 -4.91 3.54 -0.26
C PRO A 111 -5.45 2.26 0.39
N GLU A 112 -6.11 2.40 1.54
CA GLU A 112 -6.68 1.27 2.27
C GLU A 112 -8.01 0.83 1.67
N THR A 113 -8.18 -0.48 1.61
CA THR A 113 -9.40 -1.14 1.18
C THR A 113 -9.92 -2.06 2.26
N ALA A 114 -11.23 -2.26 2.29
CA ALA A 114 -11.80 -3.23 3.19
C ALA A 114 -11.43 -4.63 2.70
N HIS A 115 -10.92 -5.47 3.60
CA HIS A 115 -10.35 -6.74 3.20
C HIS A 115 -11.43 -7.81 3.03
N VAL A 116 -11.69 -8.23 1.80
CA VAL A 116 -12.59 -9.35 1.51
C VAL A 116 -11.76 -10.56 1.08
N GLY A 117 -11.56 -11.52 1.98
CA GLY A 117 -11.28 -12.90 1.54
C GLY A 117 -9.99 -13.61 1.97
N ASN A 118 -9.32 -13.25 3.07
CA ASN A 118 -8.30 -14.14 3.66
C ASN A 118 -8.29 -14.04 5.20
N ALA A 119 -8.60 -15.16 5.87
CA ALA A 119 -8.71 -15.23 7.32
C ALA A 119 -7.37 -15.02 8.07
N ASP A 120 -6.24 -15.19 7.38
CA ASP A 120 -4.90 -15.09 7.96
C ASP A 120 -4.38 -13.65 8.05
N LYS A 121 -4.91 -12.72 7.25
CA LYS A 121 -4.46 -11.32 7.19
C LYS A 121 -5.63 -10.37 7.03
N LEU A 122 -6.25 -10.04 8.16
CA LEU A 122 -7.41 -9.16 8.19
C LEU A 122 -7.06 -7.70 7.80
N ALA A 123 -5.85 -7.21 8.09
CA ALA A 123 -5.43 -5.85 7.75
C ALA A 123 -4.91 -5.75 6.31
N ASP A 124 -5.11 -4.59 5.67
CA ASP A 124 -4.57 -4.32 4.33
C ASP A 124 -3.04 -4.15 4.33
N ASN A 125 -2.44 -4.27 3.14
CA ASN A 125 -1.03 -4.02 2.90
C ASN A 125 -0.64 -2.57 3.30
N PRO A 126 0.63 -2.32 3.67
CA PRO A 126 1.76 -3.25 3.70
C PRO A 126 1.81 -4.10 4.99
N PHE A 127 2.51 -5.24 4.93
CA PHE A 127 2.81 -6.06 6.10
C PHE A 127 4.28 -5.92 6.52
N VAL A 128 4.52 -5.80 7.82
CA VAL A 128 5.86 -5.85 8.40
C VAL A 128 6.09 -7.22 9.01
N LYS A 129 7.15 -7.92 8.56
CA LYS A 129 7.58 -9.17 9.20
C LYS A 129 8.26 -8.84 10.52
N VAL A 130 7.65 -9.25 11.63
CA VAL A 130 8.20 -9.08 12.98
C VAL A 130 8.68 -10.43 13.51
N PRO A 131 9.98 -10.75 13.38
CA PRO A 131 10.54 -11.99 13.90
C PRO A 131 10.53 -11.99 15.44
N SER A 132 10.22 -13.15 16.04
CA SER A 132 10.39 -13.38 17.47
C SER A 132 11.87 -13.28 17.89
N VAL A 133 12.14 -13.16 19.19
CA VAL A 133 13.52 -13.11 19.71
C VAL A 133 14.33 -14.34 19.27
N ALA A 134 13.73 -15.53 19.35
CA ALA A 134 14.36 -16.78 18.92
C ALA A 134 14.61 -16.79 17.40
N GLN A 135 13.62 -16.34 16.60
CA GLN A 135 13.77 -16.23 15.15
C GLN A 135 14.86 -15.22 14.77
N ARG A 136 15.00 -14.10 15.48
CA ARG A 136 16.08 -13.13 15.26
C ARG A 136 17.46 -13.76 15.47
N LYS A 137 17.66 -14.45 16.59
CA LYS A 137 18.92 -15.17 16.87
C LYS A 137 19.22 -16.22 15.79
N GLN A 138 18.20 -16.96 15.36
CA GLN A 138 18.36 -17.95 14.30
C GLN A 138 18.72 -17.30 12.96
N MET A 139 18.10 -16.17 12.61
CA MET A 139 18.45 -15.43 11.40
C MET A 139 19.86 -14.85 11.45
N GLU A 140 20.31 -14.34 12.59
CA GLU A 140 21.69 -13.87 12.79
C GLU A 140 22.68 -15.02 12.61
N TRP A 141 22.38 -16.19 13.18
CA TRP A 141 23.18 -17.40 12.99
C TRP A 141 23.26 -17.82 11.52
N HIS A 142 22.12 -17.92 10.84
CA HIS A 142 22.06 -18.26 9.41
C HIS A 142 22.81 -17.24 8.56
N ARG A 143 22.70 -15.95 8.86
CA ARG A 143 23.43 -14.89 8.15
C ARG A 143 24.94 -15.02 8.33
N ALA A 144 25.41 -15.34 9.53
CA ALA A 144 26.83 -15.58 9.79
C ALA A 144 27.33 -16.82 9.02
N GLU A 145 26.53 -17.89 8.99
CA GLU A 145 26.86 -19.11 8.24
C GLU A 145 26.90 -18.85 6.72
N ILE A 146 25.93 -18.10 6.19
CA ILE A 146 25.90 -17.69 4.78
C ILE A 146 27.15 -16.88 4.44
N ALA A 147 27.50 -15.88 5.24
CA ALA A 147 28.68 -15.05 5.00
C ALA A 147 29.98 -15.89 5.00
N GLU A 148 30.08 -16.87 5.90
CA GLU A 148 31.22 -17.79 5.95
C GLU A 148 31.27 -18.72 4.72
N ARG A 149 30.13 -19.28 4.32
CA ARG A 149 30.02 -20.10 3.11
C ARG A 149 30.32 -19.27 1.85
N GLU A 150 29.88 -18.03 1.77
CA GLU A 150 30.16 -17.11 0.67
C GLU A 150 31.66 -16.78 0.56
N LYS A 151 32.37 -16.60 1.69
CA LYS A 151 33.83 -16.46 1.69
C LYS A 151 34.54 -17.69 1.15
N LYS A 152 34.09 -18.89 1.53
CA LYS A 152 34.62 -20.17 1.00
C LYS A 152 34.35 -20.34 -0.50
N ILE A 153 33.18 -19.88 -0.96
CA ILE A 153 32.84 -19.86 -2.39
C ILE A 153 33.59 -18.75 -3.14
N GLY A 154 34.08 -17.71 -2.46
CA GLY A 154 34.89 -16.62 -3.01
C GLY A 154 36.23 -17.05 -3.64
N GLY A 155 36.67 -18.29 -3.41
CA GLY A 155 37.76 -18.94 -4.17
C GLY A 155 37.32 -19.59 -5.49
N GLY A 156 36.04 -19.58 -5.81
CA GLY A 156 35.40 -20.29 -6.93
C GLY A 156 34.59 -19.37 -7.85
N GLY A 157 35.09 -18.18 -8.16
CA GLY A 157 34.50 -17.30 -9.19
C GLY A 157 34.24 -18.02 -10.53
N ALA A 158 35.10 -19.00 -10.86
CA ALA A 158 34.94 -19.85 -12.04
C ALA A 158 33.65 -20.71 -12.04
N ALA A 159 33.09 -21.08 -10.88
CA ALA A 159 31.89 -21.92 -10.81
C ALA A 159 30.59 -21.14 -11.07
N LYS A 160 30.53 -19.84 -10.68
CA LYS A 160 29.37 -18.99 -10.95
C LYS A 160 29.27 -18.60 -12.43
N ASP A 161 30.41 -18.41 -13.09
CA ASP A 161 30.45 -18.14 -14.53
C ASP A 161 30.09 -19.39 -15.36
N SER A 162 30.52 -20.57 -14.88
CA SER A 162 30.13 -21.86 -15.47
C SER A 162 28.62 -22.11 -15.36
N ALA A 163 27.99 -21.76 -14.23
CA ALA A 163 26.55 -21.95 -14.02
C ALA A 163 25.67 -21.10 -14.96
N LYS A 164 26.12 -19.90 -15.34
CA LYS A 164 25.46 -19.08 -16.37
C LYS A 164 25.51 -19.72 -17.76
N GLY A 165 26.60 -20.39 -18.09
CA GLY A 165 26.73 -21.15 -19.35
C GLY A 165 25.80 -22.36 -19.41
N ILE A 166 25.60 -23.05 -18.29
CA ILE A 166 24.72 -24.22 -18.20
C ILE A 166 23.24 -23.78 -18.27
N GLY A 167 22.85 -22.67 -17.62
CA GLY A 167 21.49 -22.15 -17.70
C GLY A 167 21.07 -21.72 -19.12
N GLY A 168 22.01 -21.20 -19.92
CA GLY A 168 21.78 -20.90 -21.34
C GLY A 168 21.59 -22.16 -22.19
N ALA A 169 22.34 -23.23 -21.90
CA ALA A 169 22.23 -24.50 -22.62
C ALA A 169 20.89 -25.22 -22.36
N TRP A 170 20.34 -25.12 -21.14
CA TRP A 170 19.02 -25.68 -20.81
C TRP A 170 17.88 -24.91 -21.48
N ALA A 171 17.99 -23.58 -21.61
CA ALA A 171 17.01 -22.77 -22.32
C ALA A 171 16.99 -23.07 -23.82
N SER A 172 18.16 -23.30 -24.44
CA SER A 172 18.25 -23.67 -25.87
C SER A 172 17.90 -25.13 -26.16
N ALA A 173 17.97 -26.02 -25.17
CA ALA A 173 17.55 -27.41 -25.31
C ALA A 173 16.02 -27.55 -25.28
N ALA A 174 15.32 -26.66 -24.58
CA ALA A 174 13.84 -26.64 -24.53
C ALA A 174 13.19 -26.23 -25.86
N ASP A 175 13.94 -25.63 -26.79
CA ASP A 175 13.47 -25.27 -28.13
C ASP A 175 13.77 -26.36 -29.20
N GLY A 176 14.47 -27.44 -28.83
CA GLY A 176 15.02 -28.43 -29.77
C GLY A 176 14.37 -29.81 -29.76
N ASP A 177 13.59 -30.15 -28.74
CA ASP A 177 12.96 -31.47 -28.65
C ASP A 177 11.55 -31.42 -29.26
N ASP A 178 11.43 -31.99 -30.47
CA ASP A 178 10.18 -32.44 -31.08
C ASP A 178 9.55 -33.51 -30.17
N HIS A 179 8.95 -33.08 -29.06
CA HIS A 179 7.99 -33.88 -28.33
C HIS A 179 6.75 -33.99 -29.22
N GLY A 180 6.77 -35.06 -30.03
CA GLY A 180 5.76 -35.47 -31.00
C GLY A 180 4.42 -34.76 -30.84
N ARG A 181 4.15 -33.86 -31.78
CA ARG A 181 2.85 -33.25 -31.99
C ARG A 181 1.79 -34.35 -32.14
N VAL A 182 1.05 -34.63 -31.07
CA VAL A 182 -0.19 -35.40 -31.15
C VAL A 182 -1.22 -34.50 -31.83
N GLU A 183 -1.41 -34.71 -33.13
CA GLU A 183 -2.48 -34.06 -33.88
C GLU A 183 -3.85 -34.42 -33.26
N PRO A 184 -4.69 -33.44 -32.91
CA PRO A 184 -6.01 -33.72 -32.38
C PRO A 184 -6.88 -34.34 -33.48
N GLY A 185 -7.34 -35.57 -33.28
CA GLY A 185 -8.39 -36.18 -34.10
C GLY A 185 -9.66 -35.29 -34.10
N PRO A 186 -10.47 -35.34 -35.17
CA PRO A 186 -11.56 -34.40 -35.35
C PRO A 186 -12.61 -34.57 -34.24
N GLY A 187 -12.80 -33.53 -33.42
CA GLY A 187 -14.06 -33.37 -32.68
C GLY A 187 -14.01 -33.19 -31.16
N LYS A 188 -12.90 -32.79 -30.52
CA LYS A 188 -12.95 -32.40 -29.09
C LYS A 188 -12.13 -31.14 -28.80
N THR A 189 -12.82 -30.01 -28.68
CA THR A 189 -12.27 -28.76 -28.16
C THR A 189 -12.07 -28.89 -26.65
N PHE A 190 -10.82 -28.96 -26.20
CA PHE A 190 -10.45 -28.67 -24.81
C PHE A 190 -9.58 -27.41 -24.82
N VAL A 191 -10.08 -26.34 -24.22
CA VAL A 191 -9.36 -25.09 -24.01
C VAL A 191 -8.61 -25.21 -22.68
N LEU A 192 -7.30 -25.46 -22.73
CA LEU A 192 -6.40 -25.31 -21.59
C LEU A 192 -5.72 -23.94 -21.73
N ILE A 193 -6.16 -22.94 -20.97
CA ILE A 193 -5.47 -21.64 -20.91
C ILE A 193 -4.32 -21.78 -19.92
N VAL A 194 -3.11 -21.97 -20.44
CA VAL A 194 -1.87 -21.69 -19.70
C VAL A 194 -1.38 -20.34 -20.19
N GLY A 195 -1.48 -19.34 -19.32
CA GLY A 195 -1.06 -17.98 -19.61
C GLY A 195 0.44 -17.89 -19.83
N SER A 196 0.83 -17.50 -21.04
CA SER A 196 2.08 -16.79 -21.29
C SER A 196 1.77 -15.51 -22.05
N THR A 197 2.49 -14.46 -21.67
CA THR A 197 2.28 -13.04 -21.93
C THR A 197 2.26 -12.70 -23.42
N ILE A 198 1.18 -12.07 -23.91
CA ILE A 198 1.12 -11.49 -25.26
C ILE A 198 1.77 -10.11 -25.23
N SER A 199 2.98 -10.00 -25.78
CA SER A 199 3.51 -8.75 -26.32
C SER A 199 2.83 -8.49 -27.67
N GLN A 200 1.90 -7.53 -27.73
CA GLN A 200 1.28 -7.15 -29.01
C GLN A 200 2.23 -6.26 -29.81
N ALA A 201 2.72 -6.77 -30.95
CA ALA A 201 3.18 -5.95 -32.06
C ALA A 201 2.00 -5.67 -33.02
N PRO A 202 1.94 -4.50 -33.68
CA PRO A 202 0.75 -4.07 -34.42
C PRO A 202 0.61 -4.81 -35.75
N SER A 203 -0.59 -5.37 -36.01
CA SER A 203 -0.93 -6.03 -37.26
C SER A 203 -1.31 -5.01 -38.35
N ARG A 204 -0.80 -5.23 -39.56
CA ARG A 204 -1.25 -4.56 -40.78
C ARG A 204 -2.64 -5.11 -41.15
N SER A 205 -3.65 -4.23 -41.26
CA SER A 205 -4.97 -4.59 -41.81
C SER A 205 -5.08 -4.24 -43.29
N ALA A 206 -5.54 -5.22 -44.07
CA ALA A 206 -5.93 -5.14 -45.48
C ALA A 206 -7.16 -4.22 -45.71
N PRO A 207 -7.48 -3.85 -46.96
CA PRO A 207 -8.30 -2.68 -47.28
C PRO A 207 -9.80 -3.00 -47.32
N GLY A 208 -10.62 -2.04 -46.88
CA GLY A 208 -12.04 -1.99 -47.23
C GLY A 208 -13.01 -2.00 -46.05
N CYS A 209 -13.05 -0.92 -45.28
CA CYS A 209 -14.24 -0.37 -44.63
C CYS A 209 -13.81 0.89 -43.85
N ARG A 210 -14.07 2.08 -44.39
CA ARG A 210 -13.83 3.36 -43.68
C ARG A 210 -15.10 3.75 -42.92
N PRO A 211 -15.06 3.94 -41.59
CA PRO A 211 -16.09 4.70 -40.90
C PRO A 211 -15.82 6.21 -41.08
N ARG A 212 -16.89 6.93 -41.39
CA ARG A 212 -16.96 8.39 -41.53
C ARG A 212 -16.75 9.05 -40.15
N LEU A 213 -15.69 9.86 -39.99
CA LEU A 213 -15.46 10.71 -38.82
C LEU A 213 -16.43 11.90 -38.85
N VAL A 214 -17.22 12.06 -37.80
CA VAL A 214 -18.00 13.28 -37.54
C VAL A 214 -17.13 14.17 -36.64
N ASN A 215 -16.68 15.30 -37.18
CA ASN A 215 -15.95 16.31 -36.42
C ASN A 215 -16.90 17.05 -35.48
N GLY A 216 -16.74 16.87 -34.16
CA GLY A 216 -17.33 17.74 -33.15
C GLY A 216 -16.46 18.99 -32.92
N PRO A 217 -17.04 20.14 -32.53
CA PRO A 217 -16.31 21.40 -32.39
C PRO A 217 -15.40 21.43 -31.14
N PRO A 218 -14.34 22.25 -31.14
CA PRO A 218 -13.30 22.21 -30.10
C PRO A 218 -13.75 22.82 -28.77
N VAL A 219 -13.41 22.13 -27.68
CA VAL A 219 -13.58 22.58 -26.30
C VAL A 219 -12.66 23.78 -26.04
N ARG A 220 -13.24 24.94 -25.69
CA ARG A 220 -12.50 26.15 -25.33
C ARG A 220 -11.85 25.98 -23.95
N ARG A 221 -10.58 26.38 -23.88
CA ARG A 221 -9.77 26.55 -22.67
C ARG A 221 -10.38 27.70 -21.86
N ALA A 222 -10.83 27.45 -20.64
CA ALA A 222 -11.23 28.50 -19.72
C ALA A 222 -9.98 29.12 -19.09
N THR A 223 -9.49 30.19 -19.71
CA THR A 223 -8.65 31.19 -19.06
C THR A 223 -9.47 32.47 -18.93
N ASP A 224 -9.41 33.06 -17.75
CA ASP A 224 -9.87 34.40 -17.37
C ASP A 224 -11.39 34.64 -17.28
N SER A 225 -11.92 34.49 -16.07
CA SER A 225 -13.12 35.22 -15.64
C SER A 225 -12.78 36.12 -14.46
N ALA A 226 -12.69 37.41 -14.77
CA ALA A 226 -12.69 38.51 -13.83
C ALA A 226 -13.92 38.43 -12.90
N TRP A 227 -13.68 38.63 -11.61
CA TRP A 227 -14.72 38.84 -10.60
C TRP A 227 -15.20 40.30 -10.69
N PRO A 228 -16.50 40.57 -10.87
CA PRO A 228 -17.05 41.88 -10.55
C PRO A 228 -17.27 41.99 -9.04
N SER A 229 -16.59 42.99 -8.49
CA SER A 229 -16.87 43.61 -7.19
C SER A 229 -18.33 44.03 -7.07
N GLY A 230 -18.97 43.69 -5.94
CA GLY A 230 -20.14 44.42 -5.46
C GLY A 230 -21.19 43.54 -4.79
N LEU A 231 -21.18 43.50 -3.46
CA LEU A 231 -22.37 43.35 -2.62
C LEU A 231 -22.02 43.74 -1.17
N SER A 232 -22.16 45.03 -0.87
CA SER A 232 -22.31 45.53 0.49
C SER A 232 -23.77 45.37 0.90
N VAL A 233 -24.06 44.50 1.87
CA VAL A 233 -25.34 44.49 2.58
C VAL A 233 -25.10 45.08 3.96
N GLY A 234 -25.34 46.39 4.07
CA GLY A 234 -25.47 47.07 5.36
C GLY A 234 -26.86 46.80 5.91
N GLY A 235 -26.93 46.04 7.00
CA GLY A 235 -28.14 45.86 7.80
C GLY A 235 -28.04 46.67 9.09
N THR A 236 -28.77 47.78 9.14
CA THR A 236 -29.14 48.46 10.38
C THR A 236 -30.36 47.78 10.99
N ARG A 237 -30.24 47.24 12.21
CA ARG A 237 -31.08 47.49 13.40
C ARG A 237 -30.67 46.55 14.52
#